data_AF-A0A535KK65-F1
#
_entry.id   AF-A0A535KK65-F1
#
_cell.length_a   1.000
_cell.length_b   1.000
_cell.length_c   1.000
_cell.angle_alpha   90.00
_cell.angle_beta   90.00
_cell.angle_gamma   90.00
#
_symmetry.space_group_name_H-M   'P 1'
#
loop_
_entity.id
_entity.type
_entity.pdbx_description
1 polymer ?
#
loop_
_entity_poly.entity_id
_entity_poly.type
_entity_poly.pdbx_seq_one_letter_code
_entity_poly.pdbx_strand_id
1 'polypeptide(L)' 'MVKGIENQATMVDGDEVALFYVLDTPVAKAPVAEWYTVRNGKIVHLRAYFDARPFSPPPH' A
#
# COMPACT_ATOMS: atom_id res chain seq x y z
N MET A 1 13.29 -5.03 -5.26
CA MET A 1 13.44 -5.89 -4.07
C MET A 1 12.81 -5.17 -2.90
N VAL A 2 11.99 -5.86 -2.10
CA VAL A 2 11.41 -5.32 -0.85
C VAL A 2 12.31 -5.74 0.30
N LYS A 3 12.63 -4.81 1.20
CA LYS A 3 13.42 -5.08 2.42
C LYS A 3 12.52 -5.43 3.60
N GLY A 4 11.31 -4.88 3.63
CA GLY A 4 10.34 -5.12 4.69
C GLY A 4 9.01 -4.43 4.41
N ILE A 5 8.00 -4.80 5.20
CA ILE A 5 6.66 -4.21 5.19
C ILE A 5 6.29 -3.94 6.64
N GLU A 6 5.89 -2.71 6.94
CA GLU A 6 5.38 -2.31 8.25
C GLU A 6 3.90 -1.99 8.13
N ASN A 7 3.05 -2.88 8.65
CA ASN A 7 1.60 -2.69 8.64
C ASN A 7 1.19 -1.55 9.58
N GLN A 8 0.36 -0.64 9.09
CA GLN A 8 -0.13 0.52 9.85
C GLN A 8 -1.59 0.35 10.24
N ALA A 9 -2.45 -0.03 9.29
CA ALA A 9 -3.88 -0.20 9.55
C ALA A 9 -4.55 -1.09 8.51
N THR A 10 -5.65 -1.72 8.93
CA THR A 10 -6.60 -2.39 8.03
C THR A 10 -7.99 -1.86 8.34
N MET A 11 -8.73 -1.48 7.31
CA MET A 11 -10.12 -1.05 7.40
C MET A 11 -10.98 -1.94 6.51
N VAL A 12 -12.20 -2.24 6.96
CA VAL A 12 -13.15 -3.10 6.26
C VAL A 12 -14.50 -2.41 6.22
N ASP A 13 -15.09 -2.35 5.03
CA ASP A 13 -16.45 -1.87 4.78
C ASP A 13 -17.15 -2.79 3.76
N GLY A 14 -17.97 -3.72 4.28
CA GLY A 14 -18.60 -4.76 3.45
C GLY A 14 -17.56 -5.63 2.72
N ASP A 15 -17.64 -5.64 1.39
CA ASP A 15 -16.70 -6.35 0.50
C ASP A 15 -15.40 -5.57 0.28
N GLU A 16 -15.30 -4.31 0.73
CA GLU A 16 -14.16 -3.45 0.49
C GLU A 16 -13.17 -3.51 1.67
N VAL A 17 -11.89 -3.72 1.37
CA VAL A 17 -10.80 -3.79 2.36
C VAL A 17 -9.71 -2.80 1.97
N ALA A 18 -9.36 -1.89 2.88
CA ALA A 18 -8.22 -1.00 2.72
C ALA A 18 -7.08 -1.42 3.66
N LEU A 19 -5.88 -1.60 3.11
CA LEU A 19 -4.66 -1.90 3.85
C LEU A 19 -3.68 -0.74 3.72
N PHE A 20 -3.17 -0.26 4.84
CA PHE A 20 -2.16 0.80 4.89
C PHE A 20 -0.87 0.23 5.48
N TYR A 21 0.24 0.44 4.78
CA TYR A 21 1.55 -0.02 5.23
C TYR A 21 2.67 0.89 4.73
N VAL A 22 3.84 0.80 5.38
CA VAL A 22 5.07 1.40 4.87
C VAL A 22 5.88 0.32 4.19
N LEU A 23 6.16 0.51 2.90
CA LEU A 23 7.01 -0.35 2.11
C LEU A 23 8.46 0.09 2.24
N ASP A 24 9.34 -0.79 2.71
CA ASP A 24 10.79 -0.55 2.77
C ASP A 24 11.46 -1.09 1.50
N THR A 25 12.08 -0.20 0.73
CA THR A 25 12.81 -0.54 -0.49
C THR A 25 14.29 -0.12 -0.37
N PRO A 26 15.19 -0.62 -1.25
CA PRO A 26 16.57 -0.15 -1.29
C PRO A 26 16.74 1.36 -1.46
N VAL A 27 15.78 2.03 -2.09
CA VAL A 27 15.87 3.45 -2.46
C VAL A 27 15.21 4.34 -1.41
N ALA A 28 14.03 3.96 -0.94
CA ALA A 28 13.26 4.74 0.02
C ALA A 28 12.22 3.89 0.77
N LYS A 29 11.73 4.43 1.90
CA LYS A 29 10.51 3.96 2.56
C LYS A 29 9.32 4.76 2.03
N ALA A 30 8.26 4.09 1.61
CA ALA A 30 7.08 4.75 1.04
C ALA A 30 5.78 4.25 1.67
N PRO A 31 4.91 5.16 2.16
CA PRO A 31 3.53 4.82 2.50
C PRO A 31 2.76 4.29 1.29
N VAL A 32 2.04 3.19 1.49
CA VAL A 32 1.17 2.55 0.50
C VAL A 32 -0.21 2.33 1.11
N ALA A 33 -1.24 2.58 0.30
CA ALA A 33 -2.61 2.19 0.56
C ALA A 33 -3.08 1.25 -0.56
N GLU A 34 -3.45 0.04 -0.21
CA GLU A 34 -4.08 -0.90 -1.12
C GLU A 34 -5.57 -1.00 -0.81
N TRP A 35 -6.38 -1.07 -1.85
CA TRP A 35 -7.82 -1.19 -1.76
C TRP A 35 -8.28 -2.39 -2.58
N TYR A 36 -8.78 -3.39 -1.86
CA TYR A 36 -9.30 -4.63 -2.40
C TYR A 36 -10.82 -4.66 -2.36
N THR A 37 -11.42 -5.26 -3.38
CA THR A 37 -12.78 -5.79 -3.30
C THR A 37 -12.68 -7.31 -3.13
N VAL A 38 -13.28 -7.86 -2.07
CA VAL A 38 -13.29 -9.29 -1.75
C VAL A 38 -14.69 -9.85 -1.96
N ARG A 39 -14.82 -10.90 -2.78
CA ARG A 39 -16.07 -11.63 -3.00
C ARG A 39 -15.83 -13.12 -2.90
N ASN A 40 -16.72 -13.84 -2.21
CA ASN A 40 -16.61 -15.29 -2.00
C ASN A 40 -15.22 -15.69 -1.46
N GLY A 41 -14.67 -14.89 -0.54
CA GLY A 41 -13.35 -15.11 0.07
C GLY A 41 -12.15 -14.88 -0.86
N LYS A 42 -12.35 -14.25 -2.04
CA LYS A 42 -11.28 -13.97 -3.01
C LYS A 42 -11.21 -12.49 -3.33
N ILE A 43 -10.00 -11.95 -3.50
CA ILE A 43 -9.80 -10.61 -4.05
C ILE A 43 -10.20 -10.64 -5.54
N VAL A 44 -11.19 -9.83 -5.91
CA VAL A 44 -11.68 -9.70 -7.30
C VAL A 44 -11.31 -8.36 -7.93
N HIS A 45 -10.88 -7.39 -7.14
CA HIS A 45 -10.34 -6.11 -7.59
C HIS A 45 -9.22 -5.66 -6.64
N LEU A 46 -8.19 -5.03 -7.18
CA LEU A 46 -7.08 -4.45 -6.41
C LEU A 46 -6.72 -3.09 -7.02
N ARG A 47 -6.63 -2.06 -6.19
CA ARG A 47 -6.04 -0.76 -6.51
C ARG A 47 -4.95 -0.47 -5.50
N ALA A 48 -3.82 0.06 -5.95
CA ALA A 48 -2.74 0.49 -5.07
C ALA A 48 -2.46 1.98 -5.28
N TYR A 49 -2.31 2.70 -4.20
CA TYR A 49 -1.91 4.10 -4.14
C TYR A 49 -0.64 4.18 -3.31
N PHE A 50 0.36 4.92 -3.76
CA PHE A 50 1.59 5.11 -3.01
C PHE A 50 1.99 6.58 -3.02
N ASP A 51 2.63 7.01 -1.94
CA ASP A 51 3.25 8.33 -1.90
C ASP A 51 4.56 8.30 -2.69
N ALA A 52 4.63 9.07 -3.78
CA ALA A 52 5.81 9.14 -4.64
C ALA A 52 6.89 10.09 -4.13
N ARG A 53 6.61 10.93 -3.12
CA ARG A 53 7.56 11.93 -2.60
C ARG A 53 8.90 11.34 -2.17
N PRO A 54 8.97 10.17 -1.50
CA PRO A 54 10.25 9.57 -1.11
C PRO A 54 11.14 9.15 -2.28
N PHE A 55 10.60 9.06 -3.50
CA PHE A 55 11.33 8.73 -4.73
C PHE A 55 11.64 9.95 -5.59
N SER A 56 11.21 11.14 -5.18
CA SER A 56 11.49 12.36 -5.93
C SER A 56 12.96 12.78 -5.76
N PRO A 57 13.61 13.29 -6.82
CA PRO A 57 14.98 13.81 -6.71
C PRO A 57 15.03 15.01 -5.75
N PRO A 58 16.21 15.33 -5.18
CA PRO A 58 16.37 16.50 -4.32
C PRO A 58 15.92 17.78 -5.02
N PRO A 59 15.33 18.75 -4.30
CA PRO A 59 15.02 20.06 -4.88
C PRO A 59 16.32 20.73 -5.38
N HIS A 60 16.23 21.38 -6.55
CA HIS A 60 17.29 22.19 -7.16
C HIS A 60 17.51 23.51 -6.42
#